data_AF-A0A1E4S240-F1
#
_entry.id   AF-A0A1E4S240-F1
#
_cell.length_a   1.000
_cell.length_b   1.000
_cell.length_c   1.000
_cell.angle_alpha   90.00
_cell.angle_beta   90.00
_cell.angle_gamma   90.00
#
_symmetry.space_group_name_H-M   'P 1'
#
loop_
_entity.id
_entity.type
_entity.pdbx_description
1 polymer ?
#
loop_
_entity_poly.entity_id
_entity_poly.type
_entity_poly.pdbx_seq_one_letter_code
_entity_poly.pdbx_strand_id
1 'polypeptide(L)'
;IDVYECFIDDVPLMRRCSDDWVNATQILKAAKFPKAHRTRILEREVQTGVHEKIQGGYGRFQGTWIPLDIARPLAHKYNITDAMAPIL
;
A
#
# COMPACT_ATOMS: atom_id res chain seq x y z
N ILE A 1 0.19 3.26 15.77
CA ILE A 1 0.47 2.19 14.79
C ILE A 1 1.93 2.33 14.45
N ASP A 2 2.75 1.38 14.91
CA ASP A 2 4.18 1.38 14.61
C ASP A 2 4.40 0.79 13.22
N VAL A 3 5.22 1.46 12.42
CA VAL A 3 5.45 1.12 11.01
C VAL A 3 6.92 1.24 10.65
N TYR A 4 7.39 0.35 9.78
CA TYR A 4 8.51 0.62 8.90
C TYR A 4 8.03 1.56 7.78
N GLU A 5 8.85 2.53 7.40
CA GLU A 5 8.53 3.49 6.35
C GLU A 5 9.70 3.66 5.39
N CYS A 6 9.39 3.75 4.10
CA CYS A 6 10.32 4.20 3.07
C CYS A 6 9.60 5.17 2.12
N PHE A 7 10.36 5.84 1.27
CA PHE A 7 9.84 6.81 0.31
C PHE A 7 10.18 6.39 -1.12
N ILE A 8 9.20 6.51 -2.01
CA ILE A 8 9.32 6.28 -3.45
C ILE A 8 8.82 7.55 -4.14
N ASP A 9 9.72 8.33 -4.75
CA ASP A 9 9.39 9.64 -5.36
C ASP A 9 8.53 10.52 -4.43
N ASP A 10 8.99 10.73 -3.18
CA ASP A 10 8.29 11.47 -2.10
C ASP A 10 6.94 10.88 -1.65
N VAL A 11 6.55 9.71 -2.15
CA VAL A 11 5.38 8.98 -1.67
C VAL A 11 5.79 8.04 -0.54
N PRO A 12 5.25 8.18 0.68
CA PRO A 12 5.53 7.25 1.75
C PRO A 12 4.87 5.91 1.45
N LEU A 13 5.60 4.83 1.71
CA LEU A 13 5.11 3.47 1.77
C LEU A 13 5.36 2.93 3.18
N MET A 14 4.36 2.28 3.77
CA MET A 14 4.39 1.82 5.15
C MET A 14 4.09 0.33 5.26
N ARG A 15 4.83 -0.35 6.13
CA ARG A 15 4.58 -1.72 6.58
C ARG A 15 4.40 -1.72 8.10
N ARG A 16 3.30 -2.27 8.61
CA ARG A 16 3.05 -2.37 10.06
C ARG A 16 4.01 -3.35 10.71
N CYS A 17 4.55 -2.97 11.86
CA CYS A 17 5.44 -3.84 12.62
C CYS A 17 4.72 -5.02 13.29
N SER A 18 3.41 -4.92 13.51
CA SER A 18 2.63 -5.91 14.27
C SER A 18 2.31 -7.18 13.48
N ASP A 19 2.12 -7.04 12.16
CA ASP A 19 1.57 -8.09 11.30
C ASP A 19 2.16 -8.10 9.88
N ASP A 20 3.12 -7.20 9.60
CA ASP A 20 3.72 -6.98 8.28
C ASP A 20 2.72 -6.55 7.18
N TRP A 21 1.55 -6.01 7.55
CA TRP A 21 0.61 -5.50 6.55
C TRP A 21 1.13 -4.20 5.93
N VAL A 22 0.91 -4.06 4.63
CA VAL A 22 1.37 -2.93 3.82
C VAL A 22 0.19 -2.11 3.32
N ASN A 23 0.37 -0.80 3.24
CA ASN A 23 -0.65 0.10 2.72
C ASN A 23 -0.71 0.04 1.18
N ALA A 24 -1.66 -0.71 0.63
CA ALA A 24 -1.90 -0.83 -0.82
C ALA A 24 -2.24 0.51 -1.48
N THR A 25 -2.88 1.44 -0.76
CA THR A 25 -3.17 2.76 -1.30
C THR A 25 -1.89 3.54 -1.59
N GLN A 26 -0.87 3.38 -0.74
CA GLN A 26 0.43 3.99 -0.93
C GLN A 26 1.21 3.35 -2.09
N ILE A 27 1.15 2.02 -2.27
CA ILE A 27 1.71 1.33 -3.45
C ILE A 27 1.16 1.95 -4.74
N LEU A 28 -0.16 2.08 -4.83
CA LEU A 28 -0.81 2.63 -6.03
C LEU A 28 -0.54 4.13 -6.23
N LYS A 29 -0.27 4.89 -5.15
CA LYS A 29 0.19 6.27 -5.24
C LYS A 29 1.62 6.34 -5.76
N ALA A 30 2.52 5.49 -5.28
CA ALA A 30 3.90 5.39 -5.74
C ALA A 30 3.97 4.99 -7.23
N ALA A 31 3.02 4.15 -7.68
CA ALA A 31 2.82 3.83 -9.10
C ALA A 31 2.19 4.97 -9.93
N LYS A 32 2.03 6.18 -9.37
CA LYS A 32 1.54 7.40 -10.03
C LYS A 32 0.14 7.30 -10.62
N PHE A 33 -0.69 6.37 -10.16
CA PHE A 33 -2.08 6.28 -10.60
C PHE A 33 -2.92 7.44 -10.05
N PRO A 34 -3.81 8.06 -10.85
CA PRO A 34 -4.72 9.09 -10.37
C PRO A 34 -5.77 8.50 -9.41
N LYS A 35 -6.40 9.36 -8.58
CA LYS A 35 -7.32 8.94 -7.51
C LYS A 35 -8.41 7.97 -8.00
N ALA A 36 -9.09 8.31 -9.10
CA ALA A 36 -10.17 7.48 -9.66
C ALA A 36 -9.68 6.08 -10.08
N HIS A 37 -8.47 5.99 -10.65
CA HIS A 37 -7.89 4.71 -11.06
C HIS A 37 -7.50 3.87 -9.83
N ARG A 38 -6.88 4.47 -8.82
CA ARG A 38 -6.55 3.78 -7.56
C ARG A 38 -7.80 3.22 -6.88
N THR A 39 -8.88 4.02 -6.81
CA THR A 39 -10.16 3.57 -6.26
C THR A 39 -10.67 2.33 -6.99
N ARG A 40 -10.64 2.33 -8.33
CA ARG A 40 -11.11 1.19 -9.14
C ARG A 40 -10.27 -0.07 -8.91
N ILE A 41 -8.95 0.05 -8.80
CA ILE A 41 -8.06 -1.09 -8.52
C ILE A 41 -8.35 -1.63 -7.12
N LEU A 42 -8.44 -0.75 -6.11
CA LEU A 42 -8.72 -1.17 -4.74
C LEU A 42 -10.05 -1.92 -4.63
N GLU A 43 -11.12 -1.40 -5.24
CA GLU A 43 -12.46 -2.00 -5.16
C GLU A 43 -12.56 -3.34 -5.90
N ARG A 44 -11.84 -3.51 -7.02
CA ARG A 44 -11.99 -4.70 -7.89
C ARG A 44 -10.99 -5.81 -7.60
N GLU A 45 -9.78 -5.45 -7.16
CA GLU A 45 -8.67 -6.40 -7.04
C GLU A 45 -8.22 -6.62 -5.60
N VAL A 46 -8.28 -5.57 -4.76
CA VAL A 46 -7.69 -5.62 -3.41
C VAL A 46 -8.74 -5.91 -2.35
N GLN A 47 -9.88 -5.22 -2.38
CA GLN A 47 -10.95 -5.31 -1.38
C GLN A 47 -11.85 -6.54 -1.55
N THR A 48 -11.62 -7.34 -2.59
CA THR A 48 -12.27 -8.64 -2.76
C THR A 48 -11.61 -9.74 -1.92
N GLY A 49 -10.37 -9.53 -1.46
CA GLY A 49 -9.60 -10.46 -0.64
C GLY A 49 -9.43 -9.99 0.81
N VAL A 50 -8.44 -10.55 1.51
CA VAL A 50 -8.08 -10.17 2.89
C VAL A 50 -7.51 -8.76 2.90
N HIS A 51 -8.19 -7.85 3.59
CA HIS A 51 -7.80 -6.45 3.67
C HIS A 51 -8.39 -5.78 4.92
N GLU A 52 -7.85 -4.61 5.25
CA GLU A 52 -8.33 -3.76 6.32
C GLU A 52 -8.38 -2.34 5.80
N LYS A 53 -9.54 -1.71 5.91
CA LYS A 53 -9.73 -0.33 5.46
C LYS A 53 -9.69 0.60 6.66
N ILE A 54 -8.62 1.39 6.78
CA ILE A 54 -8.49 2.43 7.80
C ILE A 54 -9.01 3.75 7.23
N GLN A 55 -10.13 4.23 7.78
CA GLN A 55 -10.74 5.52 7.47
C GLN A 55 -10.85 6.35 8.76
N GLY A 56 -10.37 7.61 8.76
CA GLY A 56 -10.30 8.46 9.95
C GLY A 56 -8.95 8.44 10.67
N GLY A 57 -8.82 9.18 11.77
CA GLY A 57 -7.55 9.32 12.50
C GLY A 57 -6.48 10.12 11.77
N TYR A 58 -5.21 9.94 12.14
CA TYR A 58 -4.09 10.68 11.56
C TYR A 58 -3.87 10.31 10.09
N GLY A 59 -3.98 11.31 9.20
CA GLY A 59 -4.18 11.12 7.76
C GLY A 59 -3.12 10.28 7.03
N ARG A 60 -1.87 10.25 7.51
CA ARG A 60 -0.79 9.49 6.85
C ARG A 60 -1.01 7.97 6.83
N PHE A 61 -1.74 7.44 7.82
CA PHE A 61 -1.97 5.99 7.98
C PHE A 61 -3.24 5.50 7.28
N GLN A 62 -4.05 6.42 6.76
CA GLN A 62 -5.29 6.06 6.07
C GLN A 62 -4.99 5.30 4.77
N GLY A 63 -5.86 4.36 4.44
CA GLY A 63 -5.72 3.52 3.26
C GLY A 63 -6.28 2.12 3.44
N THR A 64 -6.15 1.32 2.39
CA THR A 64 -6.38 -0.12 2.45
C THR A 64 -5.06 -0.81 2.76
N TRP A 65 -5.02 -1.55 3.86
CA TRP A 65 -3.89 -2.35 4.29
C TRP A 65 -4.14 -3.81 3.92
N ILE A 66 -3.08 -4.48 3.45
CA ILE A 66 -3.13 -5.88 3.03
C ILE A 66 -1.88 -6.63 3.51
N PRO A 67 -1.96 -7.96 3.71
CA PRO A 67 -0.81 -8.80 4.01
C PRO A 67 0.38 -8.63 3.04
N LEU A 68 1.61 -8.78 3.54
CA LEU A 68 2.86 -8.59 2.79
C LEU A 68 2.95 -9.45 1.52
N ASP A 69 2.52 -10.71 1.64
CA ASP A 69 2.49 -11.70 0.57
C ASP A 69 1.54 -11.33 -0.57
N ILE A 70 0.53 -10.50 -0.32
CA ILE A 70 -0.36 -9.92 -1.32
C ILE A 70 0.18 -8.57 -1.83
N ALA A 71 0.77 -7.78 -0.93
CA ALA A 71 1.32 -6.46 -1.23
C ALA A 71 2.49 -6.50 -2.21
N ARG A 72 3.44 -7.44 -2.02
CA ARG A 72 4.63 -7.54 -2.86
C ARG A 72 4.27 -7.86 -4.33
N PRO A 73 3.44 -8.87 -4.65
CA PRO A 73 2.98 -9.10 -6.03
C PRO A 73 2.21 -7.91 -6.61
N LEU A 74 1.38 -7.23 -5.81
CA LEU A 74 0.65 -6.03 -6.26
C LEU A 74 1.62 -4.91 -6.65
N ALA A 75 2.65 -4.66 -5.84
CA ALA A 75 3.69 -3.69 -6.12
C ALA A 75 4.46 -4.04 -7.39
N HIS A 76 4.91 -5.30 -7.52
CA HIS A 76 5.64 -5.78 -8.69
C HIS A 76 4.80 -5.68 -9.98
N LYS A 77 3.50 -6.00 -9.92
CA LYS A 77 2.55 -5.82 -11.03
C LYS A 77 2.52 -4.38 -11.57
N TYR A 78 2.79 -3.40 -10.71
CA TYR A 78 2.82 -1.97 -11.08
C TYR A 78 4.23 -1.38 -11.09
N ASN A 79 5.25 -2.21 -11.33
CA ASN A 79 6.66 -1.82 -11.49
C ASN A 79 7.30 -1.16 -10.25
N ILE A 80 6.76 -1.40 -9.06
CA ILE A 80 7.43 -1.06 -7.81
C ILE A 80 8.25 -2.28 -7.38
N THR A 81 9.58 -2.17 -7.45
CA THR A 81 10.50 -3.27 -7.16
C THR A 81 10.99 -3.24 -5.71
N ASP A 82 11.51 -4.36 -5.21
CA ASP A 82 12.09 -4.44 -3.86
C ASP A 82 13.29 -3.49 -3.67
N ALA A 83 14.02 -3.17 -4.76
CA ALA A 83 15.09 -2.19 -4.74
C ALA A 83 14.57 -0.75 -4.52
N MET A 84 13.39 -0.44 -5.07
CA MET A 84 12.72 0.86 -4.84
C MET A 84 12.05 0.92 -3.47
N ALA A 85 11.59 -0.23 -2.96
CA ALA A 85 10.79 -0.33 -1.76
C ALA A 85 11.31 -1.45 -0.84
N PRO A 86 12.41 -1.23 -0.10
CA PRO A 86 13.07 -2.28 0.70
C PRO A 86 12.21 -2.86 1.85
N ILE A 87 11.09 -2.21 2.17
CA ILE A 87 10.14 -2.68 3.19
C ILE A 87 9.10 -3.66 2.63
N LEU A 88 9.05 -3.86 1.31
CA LEU A 88 8.16 -4.84 0.70
C LEU A 88 8.67 -6.25 0.86
#